data_AF-A0A933GMA2-F1
#
_entry.id   AF-A0A933GMA2-F1
#
_cell.length_a   1.000
_cell.length_b   1.000
_cell.length_c   1.000
_cell.angle_alpha   90.00
_cell.angle_beta   90.00
_cell.angle_gamma   90.00
#
_symmetry.space_group_name_H-M   'P 1'
#
loop_
_entity.id
_entity.type
_entity.pdbx_description
1 polymer ?
#
loop_
_entity_poly.entity_id
_entity_poly.type
_entity_poly.pdbx_seq_one_letter_code
_entity_poly.pdbx_strand_id
1 'polypeptide(L)' 'MNYDELLRKGQIKRIDASPSAAKSRMDLAKRDLRAARIMMANDRDWAFSMAYNAILQSTRALIYGMLRKSIPDY' A
#
# COMPACT_ATOMS: atom_id res chain seq x y z
N MET A 1 -0.85 -7.20 -24.48
CA MET A 1 -0.42 -7.77 -23.18
C MET A 1 -1.67 -8.28 -22.49
N ASN A 2 -1.82 -9.59 -22.32
CA ASN A 2 -3.06 -10.21 -21.81
C ASN A 2 -3.02 -10.30 -20.26
N TYR A 3 -4.12 -9.99 -19.59
CA TYR A 3 -4.28 -10.09 -18.14
C TYR A 3 -3.91 -11.49 -17.59
N ASP A 4 -4.42 -12.54 -18.23
CA ASP A 4 -4.15 -13.92 -17.78
C ASP A 4 -2.69 -14.32 -17.96
N GLU A 5 -2.04 -13.78 -18.99
CA GLU A 5 -0.63 -14.01 -19.22
C GLU A 5 0.23 -13.38 -18.11
N LEU A 6 -0.13 -12.17 -17.68
CA LEU A 6 0.53 -11.47 -16.57
C LEU A 6 0.31 -12.18 -15.23
N LEU A 7 -0.88 -12.72 -14.98
CA LEU A 7 -1.17 -13.55 -13.81
C LEU A 7 -0.32 -14.82 -13.82
N ARG A 8 -0.31 -15.54 -14.95
CA ARG A 8 0.45 -16.79 -15.10
C ARG A 8 1.95 -16.58 -14.94
N LYS A 9 2.48 -15.47 -15.45
CA LYS A 9 3.90 -15.08 -15.29
C LYS A 9 4.23 -14.54 -13.90
N GLY A 10 3.25 -14.40 -13.00
CA GLY A 10 3.45 -13.86 -11.65
C GLY A 10 3.79 -12.37 -11.61
N GLN A 11 3.60 -11.65 -12.72
CA GLN A 11 3.90 -10.23 -12.84
C GLN A 11 2.83 -9.36 -12.18
N ILE A 12 1.61 -9.87 -12.06
CA ILE A 12 0.52 -9.28 -11.28
C ILE A 12 -0.10 -10.32 -10.35
N LYS A 13 -0.82 -9.84 -9.34
CA LYS A 13 -1.48 -10.67 -8.34
C LYS A 13 -2.89 -10.14 -8.12
N ARG A 14 -3.85 -11.04 -7.88
CA ARG A 14 -5.15 -10.63 -7.37
C ARG A 14 -4.95 -10.05 -5.97
N ILE A 15 -5.69 -9.00 -5.67
CA ILE A 15 -5.63 -8.30 -4.39
C ILE A 15 -6.99 -8.42 -3.73
N ASP A 16 -7.01 -8.91 -2.50
CA ASP A 16 -8.20 -8.85 -1.66
C ASP A 16 -8.33 -7.45 -1.06
N ALA A 17 -9.39 -6.73 -1.44
CA ALA A 17 -9.68 -5.36 -1.02
C ALA A 17 -10.51 -5.32 0.26
N SER A 18 -10.16 -6.14 1.25
CA SER A 18 -10.87 -6.22 2.52
C SER A 18 -10.59 -5.05 3.47
N PRO A 19 -11.50 -4.73 4.41
CA PRO A 19 -11.26 -3.69 5.42
C PRO A 19 -10.00 -3.96 6.26
N SER A 20 -9.71 -5.23 6.54
CA SER A 20 -8.48 -5.63 7.23
C SER A 20 -7.24 -5.32 6.41
N ALA A 21 -7.25 -5.60 5.10
CA ALA A 21 -6.15 -5.25 4.20
C ALA A 21 -5.90 -3.73 4.17
N ALA A 22 -6.96 -2.91 4.10
CA ALA A 22 -6.84 -1.45 4.16
C ALA A 22 -6.24 -0.97 5.49
N LYS A 23 -6.73 -1.52 6.62
CA LYS A 23 -6.19 -1.21 7.95
C LYS A 23 -4.70 -1.58 8.06
N SER A 24 -4.31 -2.77 7.61
CA SER A 24 -2.91 -3.20 7.62
C SER A 24 -2.00 -2.29 6.80
N ARG A 25 -2.47 -1.78 5.65
CA ARG A 25 -1.71 -0.79 4.87
C ARG A 25 -1.54 0.53 5.63
N MET A 26 -2.61 1.01 6.29
CA MET A 26 -2.53 2.22 7.12
C MET A 26 -1.60 2.06 8.33
N ASP A 27 -1.60 0.90 8.98
CA ASP A 27 -0.70 0.63 10.11
C ASP A 27 0.77 0.62 9.67
N LEU A 28 1.06 0.06 8.50
CA LEU A 28 2.39 0.13 7.89
C LEU A 28 2.79 1.56 7.54
N ALA A 29 1.89 2.35 6.93
CA ALA A 29 2.15 3.75 6.62
C ALA A 29 2.51 4.58 7.87
N LYS A 30 1.76 4.38 8.97
CA LYS A 30 2.04 5.04 10.26
C LYS A 30 3.40 4.65 10.82
N ARG A 31 3.82 3.39 10.67
CA ARG A 31 5.14 2.91 11.10
C ARG A 31 6.24 3.57 10.29
N ASP A 32 6.09 3.62 8.97
CA ASP A 32 7.07 4.22 8.06
C ASP A 32 7.20 5.73 8.32
N LEU A 33 6.11 6.46 8.58
CA LEU A 33 6.18 7.87 8.97
C LEU A 33 6.91 8.09 10.31
N ARG A 34 6.69 7.21 11.31
CA ARG A 34 7.43 7.30 12.57
C ARG A 34 8.92 7.07 12.36
N ALA A 35 9.28 6.06 11.56
CA ALA A 35 10.67 5.76 11.23
C ALA A 35 11.31 6.91 10.45
N ALA A 36 10.62 7.47 9.46
CA ALA A 36 11.08 8.63 8.69
C ALA A 36 11.41 9.82 9.59
N ARG A 37 10.54 10.15 10.55
CA ARG A 37 10.76 11.25 11.50
C ARG A 37 12.02 11.05 12.36
N ILE A 38 12.27 9.82 12.80
CA ILE A 38 13.49 9.48 13.55
C ILE A 38 14.72 9.59 12.64
N MET A 39 14.62 9.09 11.41
CA MET A 39 15.74 9.03 10.47
C MET A 39 16.13 10.40 9.91
N MET A 40 15.24 11.40 9.95
CA MET A 40 15.51 12.76 9.44
C MET A 40 16.78 13.42 10.00
N ALA A 41 17.17 13.08 11.23
CA ALA A 41 18.38 13.61 11.86
C ALA A 41 19.67 12.92 11.39
N ASN A 42 19.58 11.69 10.87
CA ASN A 42 20.72 10.84 10.56
C ASN A 42 20.95 10.70 9.05
N ASP A 43 19.89 10.45 8.29
CA ASP A 43 19.97 10.21 6.85
C ASP A 43 18.66 10.67 6.18
N ARG A 44 18.74 11.79 5.45
CA ARG A 44 17.57 12.38 4.80
C ARG A 44 17.06 11.56 3.63
N ASP A 45 17.94 10.92 2.86
CA ASP A 45 17.54 10.14 1.69
C ASP A 45 16.75 8.89 2.11
N TRP A 46 17.21 8.24 3.18
CA TRP A 46 16.47 7.15 3.81
C TRP A 46 15.16 7.63 4.42
N ALA A 47 15.17 8.77 5.11
CA ALA A 47 13.97 9.31 5.71
C ALA A 47 12.91 9.69 4.66
N PHE A 48 13.30 10.28 3.53
CA PHE A 48 12.40 10.55 2.40
C PHE A 48 11.90 9.27 1.74
N SER A 49 12.75 8.25 1.58
CA SER A 49 12.33 6.94 1.06
C SER A 49 11.26 6.28 1.95
N MET A 50 11.41 6.37 3.27
CA MET A 50 10.40 5.89 4.22
C MET A 50 9.09 6.70 4.14
N ALA A 51 9.19 8.03 4.05
CA ALA A 51 8.02 8.90 3.90
C ALA A 51 7.26 8.60 2.59
N TYR A 52 7.98 8.37 1.49
CA TYR A 52 7.40 7.94 0.22
C TYR A 52 6.67 6.61 0.35
N ASN A 53 7.28 5.61 1.02
CA ASN A 53 6.63 4.33 1.27
C ASN A 53 5.33 4.50 2.07
N ALA A 54 5.30 5.40 3.05
CA ALA A 54 4.09 5.68 3.80
C ALA A 54 2.96 6.25 2.93
N ILE A 55 3.29 7.16 2.01
CA ILE A 55 2.33 7.68 1.02
C ILE A 55 1.81 6.52 0.16
N LEU A 56 2.70 5.69 -0.38
CA LEU A 56 2.34 4.54 -1.21
C LEU A 56 1.39 3.57 -0.49
N GLN A 57 1.65 3.25 0.78
CA GLN A 57 0.75 2.36 1.53
C GLN A 57 -0.60 3.04 1.84
N SER A 58 -0.61 4.33 2.14
CA SER A 58 -1.85 5.09 2.36
C SER A 58 -2.73 5.12 1.10
N THR A 59 -2.12 5.33 -0.07
CA THR A 59 -2.82 5.27 -1.36
C THR A 59 -3.38 3.88 -1.64
N ARG A 60 -2.63 2.81 -1.33
CA ARG A 60 -3.15 1.43 -1.45
C ARG A 60 -4.35 1.18 -0.53
N ALA A 61 -4.31 1.68 0.70
CA ALA A 61 -5.44 1.57 1.62
C ALA A 61 -6.69 2.27 1.06
N LEU A 62 -6.52 3.45 0.45
CA LEU A 62 -7.59 4.18 -0.21
C LEU A 62 -8.18 3.38 -1.39
N ILE A 63 -7.33 2.82 -2.24
CA ILE A 63 -7.75 1.97 -3.38
C ILE A 63 -8.55 0.76 -2.89
N TYR A 64 -8.11 0.09 -1.82
CA TYR A 64 -8.88 -1.03 -1.24
C TYR A 64 -10.26 -0.58 -0.75
N GLY A 65 -10.34 0.59 -0.10
CA GLY A 65 -11.63 1.18 0.32
C GLY A 65 -12.55 1.51 -0.86
N MET A 66 -12.00 1.92 -2.01
CA MET A 66 -12.76 2.20 -3.23
C MET A 66 -13.25 0.91 -3.91
N LEU A 67 -12.36 -0.08 -4.09
CA LEU A 67 -12.70 -1.35 -4.74
C LEU A 67 -13.82 -2.10 -4.00
N ARG A 68 -13.84 -2.03 -2.67
CA ARG A 68 -14.95 -2.59 -1.87
C ARG A 68 -16.30 -1.99 -2.24
N LYS A 69 -16.39 -0.67 -2.43
CA LYS A 69 -17.66 0.00 -2.79
C LYS A 69 -18.18 -0.41 -4.17
N SER A 70 -17.32 -0.96 -5.03
CA SER A 70 -17.67 -1.36 -6.39
C SER A 70 -18.08 -2.83 -6.52
N ILE A 71 -17.97 -3.62 -5.45
CA ILE A 71 -18.38 -5.03 -5.42
C ILE A 71 -19.63 -5.11 -4.54
N PRO A 72 -20.83 -5.41 -5.09
CA PRO A 72 -22.04 -5.52 -4.30
C PRO A 72 -21.91 -6.67 -3.28
N ASP A 73 -22.30 -6.43 -2.04
CA ASP A 73 -22.48 -7.48 -1.02
C ASP A 73 -23.69 -8.33 -1.46
N TYR A 74 -23.46 -9.44 -2.17
CA TYR A 74 -24.46 -10.46 -2.51
C TYR A 74 -24.48 -11.57 -1.46
#